data_AF-A0A9W9YD40-F1
#
_entry.id   AF-A0A9W9YD40-F1
#
_cell.length_a   1.000
_cell.length_b   1.000
_cell.length_c   1.000
_cell.angle_alpha   90.00
_cell.angle_beta   90.00
_cell.angle_gamma   90.00
#
_symmetry.space_group_name_H-M   'P 1'
#
loop_
_entity.id
_entity.type
_entity.pdbx_description
1 polymer ?
#
loop_
_entity_poly.entity_id
_entity_poly.type
_entity_poly.pdbx_seq_one_letter_code
_entity_poly.pdbx_strand_id
1 'polypeptide(L)'
;MFTLLKLGKPTQLISRFRLTYSMILNLLRVEELRVEDMMKRSFAEFHMQKDAQERKHEMEEIEKKLQNIKEVDCTFCSEDLKPYFKACRELSELTRIVQAAILSSPHGQRALSPGRVVTINTAEHKNALAVILQTENASTQGYSTLQSQLVSSPKERKFEVLVICDAEEHKSGNNDFKTTQGAPAAESNVNQGAQPFIKRRLFLPEGRCSHRIVQVNGSEIRAISVRQMKVDTSKIIDDHKKRMLPRFRNDLPGKRP
;
A
#
# COMPACT_ATOMS: atom_id res chain seq x y z
N MET A 1 26.14 22.39 -25.05
CA MET A 1 25.52 21.65 -26.18
C MET A 1 26.51 20.80 -26.97
N PHE A 2 27.76 21.24 -27.19
CA PHE A 2 28.77 20.48 -27.96
C PHE A 2 29.39 19.24 -27.28
N THR A 3 29.43 19.18 -25.94
CA THR A 3 30.05 18.05 -25.21
C THR A 3 29.24 16.76 -25.25
N LEU A 4 27.90 16.85 -25.30
CA LEU A 4 27.01 15.69 -25.49
C LEU A 4 27.19 15.02 -26.86
N LEU A 5 27.54 15.79 -27.90
CA LEU A 5 27.73 15.26 -29.25
C LEU A 5 29.09 14.55 -29.41
N LYS A 6 30.10 14.92 -28.62
CA LYS A 6 31.48 14.39 -28.75
C LYS A 6 31.83 13.27 -27.76
N LEU A 7 31.19 13.21 -26.59
CA LEU A 7 31.43 12.16 -25.59
C LEU A 7 30.13 11.48 -25.10
N GLY A 8 28.99 11.78 -25.69
CA GLY A 8 27.72 11.12 -25.35
C GLY A 8 27.63 9.71 -25.91
N LYS A 9 26.91 8.83 -25.21
CA LYS A 9 26.59 7.50 -25.72
C LYS A 9 25.81 7.64 -27.05
N PRO A 10 26.14 6.87 -28.10
CA PRO A 10 25.44 6.94 -29.38
C PRO A 10 23.95 6.66 -29.18
N THR A 11 23.10 7.34 -29.96
CA THR A 11 21.65 7.13 -29.92
C THR A 11 21.32 5.70 -30.32
N GLN A 12 20.50 5.02 -29.52
CA GLN A 12 20.05 3.67 -29.83
C GLN A 12 19.22 3.66 -31.11
N LEU A 13 19.38 2.60 -31.91
CA LEU A 13 18.57 2.40 -33.11
C LEU A 13 17.13 2.09 -32.67
N ILE A 14 16.18 2.90 -33.13
CA ILE A 14 14.75 2.70 -32.90
C ILE A 14 14.15 2.16 -34.20
N SER A 15 13.41 1.06 -34.09
CA SER A 15 12.66 0.51 -35.23
C SER A 15 11.67 1.53 -35.78
N ARG A 16 11.71 1.77 -37.11
CA ARG A 16 10.73 2.62 -37.82
C ARG A 16 9.66 1.80 -38.54
N PHE A 17 9.51 0.54 -38.17
CA PHE A 17 8.54 -0.36 -38.80
C PHE A 17 7.12 0.20 -38.64
N ARG A 18 6.40 0.31 -39.76
CA ARG A 18 5.01 0.76 -39.82
C ARG A 18 4.25 -0.12 -40.80
N LEU A 19 3.07 -0.58 -40.38
CA LEU A 19 2.15 -1.25 -41.29
C LEU A 19 1.51 -0.22 -42.21
N THR A 20 1.62 -0.46 -43.52
CA THR A 20 0.93 0.35 -44.54
C THR A 20 -0.13 -0.50 -45.21
N TYR A 21 -1.21 0.13 -45.66
CA TYR A 21 -2.33 -0.56 -46.30
C TYR A 21 -1.89 -1.37 -47.54
N SER A 22 -0.96 -0.80 -48.33
CA SER A 22 -0.35 -1.49 -49.47
C SER A 22 0.39 -2.78 -49.07
N MET A 23 1.14 -2.74 -47.96
CA MET A 23 1.84 -3.92 -47.45
C MET A 23 0.86 -5.00 -46.96
N ILE A 24 -0.22 -4.60 -46.27
CA ILE A 24 -1.25 -5.54 -45.80
C ILE A 24 -1.94 -6.22 -47.00
N LEU A 25 -2.33 -5.45 -48.02
CA LEU A 25 -2.95 -5.99 -49.22
C LEU A 25 -2.01 -6.95 -49.98
N ASN A 26 -0.72 -6.63 -50.05
CA ASN A 26 0.27 -7.49 -50.70
C ASN A 26 0.50 -8.79 -49.93
N LEU A 27 0.50 -8.76 -48.60
CA LEU A 27 0.63 -9.96 -47.77
C LEU A 27 -0.62 -10.83 -47.82
N LEU A 28 -1.81 -10.24 -47.90
CA LEU A 28 -3.05 -11.00 -48.10
C LEU A 28 -3.13 -11.67 -49.48
N ARG A 29 -2.42 -11.13 -50.48
CA ARG A 29 -2.34 -11.73 -51.83
C ARG A 29 -1.37 -12.91 -51.89
N VAL A 30 -0.36 -12.95 -51.03
CA VAL A 30 0.64 -14.01 -50.95
C VAL A 30 0.32 -14.89 -49.74
N GLU A 31 -0.39 -16.00 -49.94
CA GLU A 31 -0.93 -16.84 -48.86
C GLU A 31 0.14 -17.44 -47.92
N GLU A 32 1.41 -17.44 -48.32
CA GLU A 32 2.50 -18.04 -47.54
C GLU A 32 2.93 -17.24 -46.31
N LEU A 33 2.66 -15.91 -46.25
CA LEU A 33 3.19 -15.08 -45.17
C LEU A 33 2.13 -14.12 -44.61
N ARG A 34 1.63 -14.45 -43.42
CA ARG A 34 0.63 -13.63 -42.74
C ARG A 34 1.24 -12.38 -42.12
N VAL A 35 0.43 -11.33 -42.00
CA VAL A 35 0.87 -10.03 -41.46
C VAL A 35 1.38 -10.17 -40.01
N GLU A 36 0.77 -11.07 -39.23
CA GLU A 36 1.15 -11.36 -37.84
C GLU A 36 2.57 -11.91 -37.75
N ASP A 37 2.97 -12.77 -38.68
CA ASP A 37 4.32 -13.35 -38.69
C ASP A 37 5.37 -12.33 -39.15
N MET A 38 5.00 -11.42 -40.04
CA MET A 38 5.84 -10.28 -40.37
C MET A 38 6.01 -9.32 -39.18
N MET A 39 4.94 -9.08 -38.40
CA MET A 39 5.03 -8.26 -37.19
C MET A 39 5.93 -8.89 -36.13
N LYS A 40 5.79 -10.19 -35.86
CA LYS A 40 6.61 -10.92 -34.89
C LYS A 40 8.11 -10.90 -35.21
N ARG A 41 8.47 -10.86 -36.51
CA ARG A 41 9.86 -10.79 -36.99
C ARG A 41 10.37 -9.36 -37.14
N SER A 42 9.55 -8.34 -36.88
CA SER A 42 9.93 -6.95 -37.04
C SER A 42 10.91 -6.52 -35.94
N PHE A 43 11.81 -5.59 -36.26
CA PHE A 43 12.78 -5.03 -35.30
C PHE A 43 12.13 -4.30 -34.11
N ALA A 44 10.84 -3.97 -34.18
CA ALA A 44 10.10 -3.40 -33.05
C ALA A 44 9.91 -4.45 -31.93
N GLU A 45 9.76 -5.72 -32.30
CA GLU A 45 9.55 -6.85 -31.38
C GLU A 45 10.86 -7.54 -30.96
N PHE A 46 12.00 -7.14 -31.54
CA PHE A 46 13.29 -7.79 -31.29
C PHE A 46 13.70 -7.77 -29.81
N HIS A 47 13.41 -6.68 -29.08
CA HIS A 47 13.63 -6.62 -27.63
C HIS A 47 12.76 -7.64 -26.89
N MET A 48 11.47 -7.73 -27.23
CA MET A 48 10.56 -8.74 -26.65
C MET A 48 10.99 -10.18 -26.96
N GLN A 49 11.61 -10.41 -28.12
CA GLN A 49 12.17 -11.71 -28.49
C GLN A 49 13.48 -12.01 -27.75
N LYS A 50 14.36 -11.02 -27.58
CA LYS A 50 15.58 -11.15 -26.77
C LYS A 50 15.24 -11.50 -25.32
N ASP A 51 14.24 -10.83 -24.75
CA ASP A 51 13.78 -11.04 -23.38
C ASP A 51 12.88 -12.29 -23.25
N ALA A 52 12.54 -12.96 -24.36
CA ALA A 52 11.73 -14.16 -24.33
C ALA A 52 12.44 -15.32 -23.63
N GLN A 53 13.77 -15.42 -23.77
CA GLN A 53 14.54 -16.45 -23.07
C GLN A 53 14.56 -16.21 -21.55
N GLU A 54 14.68 -14.94 -21.13
CA GLU A 54 14.62 -14.56 -19.72
C GLU A 54 13.25 -14.84 -19.12
N ARG A 55 12.16 -14.45 -19.81
CA ARG A 55 10.78 -14.77 -19.38
C ARG A 55 10.51 -16.27 -19.30
N LYS A 56 11.09 -17.07 -20.19
CA LYS A 56 11.00 -18.54 -20.11
C LYS A 56 11.69 -19.06 -18.86
N HIS A 57 12.89 -18.57 -18.56
CA HIS A 57 13.60 -18.92 -17.34
C HIS A 57 12.81 -18.54 -16.08
N GLU A 58 12.23 -17.33 -16.05
CA GLU A 58 11.35 -16.89 -14.97
C GLU A 58 10.11 -17.80 -14.82
N MET A 59 9.50 -18.22 -15.92
CA MET A 59 8.37 -19.15 -15.91
C MET A 59 8.76 -20.50 -15.32
N GLU A 60 9.90 -21.06 -15.74
CA GLU A 60 10.42 -22.32 -15.20
C GLU A 60 10.76 -22.21 -13.71
N GLU A 61 11.31 -21.08 -13.26
CA GLU A 61 11.55 -20.83 -11.84
C GLU A 61 10.24 -20.79 -11.05
N ILE A 62 9.21 -20.12 -11.57
CA ILE A 62 7.89 -20.02 -10.93
C ILE A 62 7.23 -21.40 -10.89
N GLU A 63 7.31 -22.19 -11.95
CA GLU A 63 6.81 -23.57 -11.99
C GLU A 63 7.52 -24.46 -10.97
N LYS A 64 8.86 -24.38 -10.86
CA LYS A 64 9.61 -25.09 -9.81
C LYS A 64 9.19 -24.65 -8.42
N LYS A 65 9.01 -23.35 -8.19
CA LYS A 65 8.49 -22.81 -6.92
C LYS A 65 7.10 -23.36 -6.63
N LEU A 66 6.23 -23.45 -7.63
CA LEU A 66 4.87 -23.98 -7.49
C LEU A 66 4.86 -25.48 -7.17
N GLN A 67 5.72 -26.28 -7.82
CA GLN A 67 5.88 -27.71 -7.54
C GLN A 67 6.44 -27.98 -6.13
N ASN A 68 7.25 -27.07 -5.60
CA ASN A 68 7.81 -27.18 -4.25
C ASN A 68 6.80 -26.83 -3.14
N ILE A 69 5.65 -26.24 -3.47
CA ILE A 69 4.61 -25.93 -2.47
C ILE A 69 3.88 -27.22 -2.12
N LYS A 70 3.94 -27.61 -0.84
CA LYS A 70 3.20 -28.77 -0.33
C LYS A 70 1.69 -28.51 -0.39
N GLU A 71 0.94 -29.51 -0.80
CA GLU A 71 -0.51 -29.49 -0.67
C GLU A 71 -0.91 -29.50 0.81
N VAL A 72 -1.97 -28.78 1.14
CA VAL A 72 -2.45 -28.66 2.53
C VAL A 72 -3.29 -29.89 2.84
N ASP A 73 -2.74 -30.80 3.65
CA ASP A 73 -3.46 -31.95 4.19
C ASP A 73 -4.49 -31.51 5.24
N CYS A 74 -5.66 -31.07 4.80
CA CYS A 74 -6.81 -30.83 5.67
C CYS A 74 -8.05 -31.55 5.13
N THR A 75 -8.52 -32.54 5.89
CA THR A 75 -9.69 -33.38 5.56
C THR A 75 -10.99 -32.58 5.42
N PHE A 76 -11.09 -31.44 6.10
CA PHE A 76 -12.29 -30.58 6.09
C PHE A 76 -12.14 -29.31 5.25
N CYS A 77 -10.92 -28.97 4.82
CA CYS A 77 -10.64 -27.68 4.18
C CYS A 77 -10.34 -27.82 2.68
N SER A 78 -9.98 -29.01 2.19
CA SER A 78 -9.42 -29.20 0.85
C SER A 78 -10.34 -28.69 -0.28
N GLU A 79 -11.66 -28.85 -0.13
CA GLU A 79 -12.64 -28.43 -1.13
C GLU A 79 -13.02 -26.93 -0.98
N ASP A 80 -13.21 -26.45 0.25
CA ASP A 80 -13.66 -25.08 0.54
C ASP A 80 -12.53 -24.03 0.57
N LEU A 81 -11.27 -24.44 0.69
CA LEU A 81 -10.14 -23.51 0.83
C LEU A 81 -9.92 -22.65 -0.40
N LYS A 82 -10.07 -23.22 -1.61
CA LYS A 82 -9.95 -22.49 -2.88
C LYS A 82 -11.02 -21.40 -3.03
N PRO A 83 -12.33 -21.70 -2.90
CA PRO A 83 -13.37 -20.67 -2.98
C PRO A 83 -13.26 -19.65 -1.84
N TYR A 84 -12.89 -20.07 -0.61
CA TYR A 84 -12.65 -19.16 0.50
C TYR A 84 -11.51 -18.16 0.20
N PHE A 85 -10.38 -18.65 -0.32
CA PHE A 85 -9.25 -17.78 -0.69
C PHE A 85 -9.64 -16.79 -1.78
N LYS A 86 -10.38 -17.25 -2.81
CA LYS A 86 -10.89 -16.38 -3.88
C LYS A 86 -11.81 -15.29 -3.31
N ALA A 87 -12.75 -15.65 -2.45
CA ALA A 87 -13.63 -14.68 -1.79
C ALA A 87 -12.84 -13.68 -0.91
N CYS A 88 -11.84 -14.15 -0.17
CA CYS A 88 -10.97 -13.26 0.63
C CYS A 88 -10.17 -12.29 -0.24
N ARG A 89 -9.69 -12.75 -1.40
CA ARG A 89 -8.97 -11.90 -2.36
C ARG A 89 -9.89 -10.84 -2.94
N GLU A 90 -11.06 -11.23 -3.42
CA GLU A 90 -12.07 -10.32 -3.96
C GLU A 90 -12.49 -9.28 -2.91
N LEU A 91 -12.74 -9.71 -1.66
CA LEU A 91 -13.05 -8.81 -0.56
C LEU A 91 -11.92 -7.80 -0.31
N SER A 92 -10.66 -8.25 -0.31
CA SER A 92 -9.50 -7.38 -0.11
C SER A 92 -9.34 -6.35 -1.24
N GLU A 93 -9.54 -6.77 -2.49
CA GLU A 93 -9.48 -5.89 -3.66
C GLU A 93 -10.61 -4.85 -3.65
N LEU A 94 -11.86 -5.30 -3.41
CA LEU A 94 -13.02 -4.42 -3.29
C LEU A 94 -12.88 -3.43 -2.13
N THR A 95 -12.39 -3.89 -0.97
CA THR A 95 -12.14 -3.03 0.18
C THR A 95 -11.13 -1.94 -0.18
N ARG A 96 -10.06 -2.27 -0.91
CA ARG A 96 -9.05 -1.27 -1.34
C ARG A 96 -9.65 -0.25 -2.30
N ILE A 97 -10.51 -0.68 -3.23
CA ILE A 97 -11.20 0.21 -4.17
C ILE A 97 -12.14 1.16 -3.42
N VAL A 98 -12.97 0.62 -2.51
CA VAL A 98 -13.90 1.40 -1.68
C VAL A 98 -13.14 2.39 -0.80
N GLN A 99 -12.04 1.97 -0.17
CA GLN A 99 -11.21 2.83 0.66
C GLN A 99 -10.60 3.99 -0.15
N ALA A 100 -10.07 3.71 -1.35
CA ALA A 100 -9.56 4.74 -2.24
C ALA A 100 -10.67 5.73 -2.66
N ALA A 101 -11.88 5.25 -2.92
CA ALA A 101 -13.04 6.08 -3.25
C ALA A 101 -13.53 6.93 -2.06
N ILE A 102 -13.48 6.40 -0.83
CA ILE A 102 -13.80 7.14 0.39
C ILE A 102 -12.78 8.27 0.61
N LEU A 103 -11.49 7.99 0.42
CA LEU A 103 -10.43 8.98 0.59
C LEU A 103 -10.51 10.09 -0.47
N SER A 104 -10.90 9.78 -1.70
CA SER A 104 -11.06 10.78 -2.76
C SER A 104 -12.35 11.60 -2.62
N SER A 105 -13.44 10.99 -2.13
CA SER A 105 -14.74 11.65 -2.00
C SER A 105 -14.79 12.74 -0.91
N PRO A 106 -15.47 13.88 -1.15
CA PRO A 106 -15.66 14.92 -0.13
C PRO A 106 -16.52 14.44 1.06
N HIS A 107 -17.43 13.48 0.85
CA HIS A 107 -18.21 12.90 1.95
C HIS A 107 -17.35 12.01 2.85
N GLY A 108 -16.42 11.24 2.27
CA GLY A 108 -15.48 10.43 3.04
C GLY A 108 -14.47 11.29 3.81
N GLN A 109 -14.06 12.43 3.24
CA GLN A 109 -13.25 13.43 3.95
C GLN A 109 -13.96 13.99 5.18
N ARG A 110 -15.26 14.28 5.09
CA ARG A 110 -16.05 14.70 6.25
C ARG A 110 -16.21 13.59 7.28
N ALA A 111 -16.29 12.34 6.85
CA ALA A 111 -16.30 11.20 7.76
C ALA A 111 -14.97 11.05 8.51
N LEU A 112 -13.85 11.39 7.89
CA LEU A 112 -12.49 11.39 8.49
C LEU A 112 -12.13 12.73 9.15
N SER A 113 -13.12 13.44 9.69
CA SER A 113 -12.91 14.69 10.42
C SER A 113 -12.17 14.47 11.76
N PRO A 114 -11.46 15.49 12.28
CA PRO A 114 -10.94 15.49 13.63
C PRO A 114 -11.99 15.08 14.68
N GLY A 115 -11.57 14.30 15.68
CA GLY A 115 -12.41 13.72 16.73
C GLY A 115 -13.12 12.41 16.34
N ARG A 116 -13.04 11.94 15.09
CA ARG A 116 -13.63 10.66 14.67
C ARG A 116 -12.85 9.48 15.26
N VAL A 117 -13.56 8.47 15.76
CA VAL A 117 -12.94 7.20 16.17
C VAL A 117 -12.78 6.28 14.95
N VAL A 118 -11.59 5.75 14.76
CA VAL A 118 -11.24 4.83 13.67
C VAL A 118 -10.50 3.61 14.20
N THR A 119 -10.48 2.54 13.42
CA THR A 119 -9.65 1.36 13.68
C THR A 119 -8.48 1.36 12.71
N ILE A 120 -7.26 1.28 13.24
CA ILE A 120 -6.03 1.27 12.45
C ILE A 120 -5.37 -0.11 12.47
N ASN A 121 -4.62 -0.39 11.41
CA ASN A 121 -3.79 -1.59 11.31
C ASN A 121 -2.42 -1.21 10.74
N THR A 122 -1.49 -0.90 11.61
CA THR A 122 -0.08 -0.57 11.31
C THR A 122 0.82 -1.73 11.75
N ALA A 123 2.09 -1.74 11.34
CA ALA A 123 3.06 -2.75 11.76
C ALA A 123 3.14 -2.91 13.30
N GLU A 124 3.06 -1.78 14.02
CA GLU A 124 3.14 -1.74 15.49
C GLU A 124 1.76 -1.93 16.16
N HIS A 125 0.67 -1.53 15.50
CA HIS A 125 -0.67 -1.47 16.09
C HIS A 125 -1.68 -2.27 15.27
N LYS A 126 -2.05 -3.47 15.75
CA LYS A 126 -2.96 -4.38 15.03
C LYS A 126 -4.41 -4.24 15.53
N ASN A 127 -5.30 -3.71 14.68
CA ASN A 127 -6.71 -3.44 15.00
C ASN A 127 -6.89 -2.58 16.26
N ALA A 128 -6.05 -1.57 16.43
CA ALA A 128 -6.13 -0.63 17.54
C ALA A 128 -7.17 0.46 17.26
N LEU A 129 -7.82 0.92 18.33
CA LEU A 129 -8.70 2.08 18.26
C LEU A 129 -7.85 3.36 18.30
N ALA A 130 -8.19 4.29 17.43
CA ALA A 130 -7.54 5.57 17.35
C ALA A 130 -8.54 6.71 17.12
N VAL A 131 -8.17 7.91 17.55
CA VAL A 131 -8.94 9.14 17.30
C VAL A 131 -8.16 10.02 16.34
N ILE A 132 -8.82 10.50 15.28
CA ILE A 132 -8.19 11.43 14.32
C ILE A 132 -8.00 12.79 15.01
N LEU A 133 -6.77 13.28 15.05
CA LEU A 133 -6.45 14.60 15.60
C LEU A 133 -6.38 15.66 14.49
N GLN A 134 -5.64 15.35 13.44
CA GLN A 134 -5.46 16.23 12.29
C GLN A 134 -5.39 15.44 10.99
N THR A 135 -5.94 16.01 9.93
CA THR A 135 -5.77 15.50 8.56
C THR A 135 -4.77 16.41 7.85
N GLU A 136 -3.66 15.84 7.38
CA GLU A 136 -2.74 16.55 6.50
C GLU A 136 -3.24 16.39 5.07
N ASN A 137 -3.91 17.42 4.58
CA ASN A 137 -4.11 17.54 3.15
C ASN A 137 -2.76 17.99 2.59
N ALA A 138 -2.14 17.18 1.72
CA ALA A 138 -0.98 17.63 0.96
C ALA A 138 -1.37 18.93 0.25
N SER A 139 -0.93 20.05 0.82
CA SER A 139 -1.23 21.37 0.30
C SER A 139 -0.62 21.47 -1.08
N THR A 140 -1.40 22.00 -2.00
CA THR A 140 -1.05 22.48 -3.33
C THR A 140 0.08 23.52 -3.26
N GLN A 141 1.29 23.11 -2.90
CA GLN A 141 2.53 23.87 -3.12
C GLN A 141 3.25 23.23 -4.30
N GLY A 142 2.61 23.29 -5.45
CA GLY A 142 3.16 22.93 -6.75
C GLY A 142 2.65 23.98 -7.74
N TYR A 143 3.56 24.79 -8.22
CA TYR A 143 3.46 25.65 -9.40
C TYR A 143 2.45 25.12 -10.43
N SER A 144 1.42 25.92 -10.71
CA SER A 144 0.46 25.68 -11.79
C SER A 144 1.19 25.73 -13.15
N THR A 145 1.47 24.58 -13.74
CA THR A 145 1.70 24.47 -15.18
C THR A 145 0.38 24.06 -15.86
N LEU A 146 0.08 24.70 -16.99
CA LEU A 146 -1.23 24.69 -17.67
C LEU A 146 -1.71 23.33 -18.24
N GLN A 147 -1.05 22.22 -17.93
CA GLN A 147 -1.46 20.87 -18.33
C GLN A 147 -1.08 19.85 -17.25
N SER A 148 -1.60 20.03 -16.05
CA SER A 148 -1.57 19.00 -15.01
C SER A 148 -3.00 18.61 -14.70
N GLN A 149 -3.44 17.47 -15.23
CA GLN A 149 -4.58 16.76 -14.70
C GLN A 149 -4.38 16.63 -13.18
N LEU A 150 -5.31 17.17 -12.41
CA LEU A 150 -5.39 17.03 -10.97
C LEU A 150 -5.59 15.54 -10.62
N VAL A 151 -4.49 14.79 -10.61
CA VAL A 151 -4.38 13.49 -9.97
C VAL A 151 -3.36 13.66 -8.87
N SER A 152 -3.72 14.37 -7.80
CA SER A 152 -3.17 14.03 -6.50
C SER A 152 -3.55 12.57 -6.30
N SER A 153 -2.59 11.66 -6.46
CA SER A 153 -2.87 10.25 -6.27
C SER A 153 -3.51 10.09 -4.88
N PRO A 154 -4.63 9.36 -4.73
CA PRO A 154 -5.30 9.18 -3.44
C PRO A 154 -4.44 8.46 -2.38
N LYS A 155 -3.16 8.19 -2.68
CA LYS A 155 -2.26 7.27 -1.98
C LYS A 155 -1.51 7.87 -0.80
N GLU A 156 -1.45 9.18 -0.61
CA GLU A 156 -0.52 9.76 0.38
C GLU A 156 -1.17 10.81 1.29
N ARG A 157 -2.47 10.69 1.59
CA ARG A 157 -3.04 11.47 2.68
C ARG A 157 -2.62 10.86 4.01
N LYS A 158 -1.99 11.69 4.83
CA LYS A 158 -1.52 11.35 6.17
C LYS A 158 -2.50 11.88 7.21
N PHE A 159 -2.76 11.07 8.22
CA PHE A 159 -3.61 11.40 9.34
C PHE A 159 -2.77 11.32 10.61
N GLU A 160 -2.79 12.36 11.42
CA GLU A 160 -2.25 12.31 12.77
C GLU A 160 -3.33 11.74 13.68
N VAL A 161 -3.08 10.56 14.24
CA VAL A 161 -4.04 9.80 15.04
C VAL A 161 -3.50 9.54 16.43
N LEU A 162 -4.37 9.66 17.43
CA LEU A 162 -4.11 9.26 18.81
C LEU A 162 -4.52 7.80 18.99
N VAL A 163 -3.55 6.90 19.13
CA VAL A 163 -3.77 5.46 19.23
C VAL A 163 -3.71 5.02 20.68
N ILE A 164 -4.65 4.16 21.10
CA ILE A 164 -4.62 3.50 22.39
C ILE A 164 -3.53 2.42 22.36
N CYS A 165 -2.61 2.47 23.32
CA CYS A 165 -1.48 1.54 23.44
C CYS A 165 -1.34 1.07 24.89
N ASP A 166 -0.62 -0.01 25.12
CA ASP A 166 -0.13 -0.30 26.47
C ASP A 166 0.95 0.70 26.87
N ALA A 167 1.08 0.95 28.17
CA ALA A 167 2.16 1.76 28.71
C ALA A 167 3.48 1.01 28.54
N GLU A 168 4.17 1.25 27.43
CA GLU A 168 5.56 0.85 27.26
C GLU A 168 6.42 1.58 28.31
N GLU A 169 6.81 0.89 29.37
CA GLU A 169 7.95 1.29 30.19
C GLU A 169 9.14 1.45 29.25
N HIS A 170 9.78 2.63 29.25
CA HIS A 170 10.90 2.96 28.38
C HIS A 170 11.90 1.80 28.25
N LYS A 171 11.85 1.03 27.15
CA LYS A 171 12.93 0.12 26.77
C LYS A 171 14.12 0.94 26.27
N SER A 172 14.85 1.49 27.23
CA SER A 172 16.26 1.80 27.04
C SER A 172 17.01 0.46 26.99
N GLY A 173 17.70 0.23 25.88
CA GLY A 173 18.44 -0.96 25.45
C GLY A 173 18.64 -2.11 26.45
N ASN A 174 18.11 -3.28 26.11
CA ASN A 174 18.98 -4.44 25.89
C ASN A 174 18.25 -5.47 25.01
N ASN A 175 18.96 -6.00 24.02
CA ASN A 175 18.57 -7.25 23.38
C ASN A 175 18.57 -8.32 24.47
N ASP A 176 17.44 -8.97 24.71
CA ASP A 176 17.43 -10.42 24.91
C ASP A 176 16.02 -10.99 24.84
N PHE A 177 15.98 -12.05 24.05
CA PHE A 177 14.92 -12.97 23.74
C PHE A 177 14.18 -13.51 24.99
N LYS A 178 12.84 -13.44 24.97
CA LYS A 178 11.98 -14.48 25.56
C LYS A 178 10.62 -14.52 24.87
N THR A 179 10.50 -15.47 23.95
CA THR A 179 9.26 -16.04 23.44
C THR A 179 8.39 -16.55 24.59
N THR A 180 7.13 -16.12 24.64
CA THR A 180 6.06 -16.89 25.30
C THR A 180 4.73 -16.65 24.58
N GLN A 181 4.50 -17.53 23.61
CA GLN A 181 3.22 -18.12 23.21
C GLN A 181 1.95 -17.26 23.34
N GLY A 182 1.51 -16.73 22.18
CA GLY A 182 0.20 -16.12 22.01
C GLY A 182 -0.07 -15.76 20.54
N ALA A 183 -0.61 -16.73 19.79
CA ALA A 183 -1.04 -16.66 18.38
C ALA A 183 0.07 -16.45 17.33
N PRO A 184 0.06 -17.20 16.21
CA PRO A 184 1.12 -17.14 15.23
C PRO A 184 1.15 -15.74 14.61
N ALA A 185 2.31 -15.10 14.75
CA ALA A 185 2.70 -13.94 13.99
C ALA A 185 2.55 -14.30 12.51
N ALA A 186 1.54 -13.71 11.85
CA ALA A 186 1.52 -13.63 10.41
C ALA A 186 2.82 -12.94 10.00
N GLU A 187 3.73 -13.77 9.50
CA GLU A 187 5.05 -13.39 9.05
C GLU A 187 4.93 -12.18 8.14
N SER A 188 5.69 -11.17 8.52
CA SER A 188 6.04 -9.98 7.77
C SER A 188 6.77 -10.39 6.49
N ASN A 189 6.00 -10.82 5.50
CA ASN A 189 6.34 -10.87 4.07
C ASN A 189 5.05 -11.21 3.30
N VAL A 190 4.16 -10.24 3.15
CA VAL A 190 2.97 -10.43 2.31
C VAL A 190 2.92 -9.34 1.26
N ASN A 191 3.67 -9.61 0.18
CA ASN A 191 3.21 -9.37 -1.18
C ASN A 191 1.70 -9.57 -1.24
N GLN A 192 0.92 -8.50 -1.45
CA GLN A 192 -0.44 -8.50 -2.05
C GLN A 192 -1.32 -9.75 -1.83
N GLY A 193 -1.25 -10.34 -0.63
CA GLY A 193 -1.86 -11.62 -0.32
C GLY A 193 -3.19 -11.36 0.37
N ALA A 194 -4.22 -12.07 -0.07
CA ALA A 194 -5.53 -12.02 0.56
C ALA A 194 -5.39 -12.36 2.05
N GLN A 195 -5.66 -11.39 2.92
CA GLN A 195 -5.67 -11.67 4.35
C GLN A 195 -6.91 -12.53 4.66
N PRO A 196 -6.78 -13.60 5.46
CA PRO A 196 -7.93 -14.41 5.82
C PRO A 196 -8.94 -13.56 6.58
N PHE A 197 -10.22 -13.71 6.24
CA PHE A 197 -11.33 -13.04 6.90
C PHE A 197 -11.65 -13.74 8.23
N ILE A 198 -10.84 -13.42 9.25
CA ILE A 198 -11.06 -13.87 10.62
C ILE A 198 -11.68 -12.71 11.40
N LYS A 199 -12.69 -13.01 12.23
CA LYS A 199 -13.29 -12.03 13.16
C LYS A 199 -12.20 -11.58 14.14
N ARG A 200 -11.52 -10.49 13.79
CA ARG A 200 -10.45 -9.92 14.60
C ARG A 200 -11.09 -9.16 15.77
N ARG A 201 -10.65 -9.48 16.98
CA ARG A 201 -10.98 -8.69 18.16
C ARG A 201 -10.25 -7.35 18.06
N LEU A 202 -10.90 -6.30 18.56
CA LEU A 202 -10.23 -5.01 18.74
C LEU A 202 -9.10 -5.20 19.74
N PHE A 203 -8.01 -4.47 19.56
CA PHE A 203 -6.97 -4.39 20.57
C PHE A 203 -7.55 -3.69 21.81
N LEU A 204 -7.48 -4.38 22.95
CA LEU A 204 -7.76 -3.81 24.26
C LEU A 204 -6.46 -3.88 25.07
N PRO A 205 -5.98 -2.77 25.64
CA PRO A 205 -4.82 -2.79 26.51
C PRO A 205 -5.13 -3.66 27.74
N GLU A 206 -4.28 -4.63 28.02
CA GLU A 206 -4.43 -5.54 29.18
C GLU A 206 -3.86 -4.90 30.46
N GLY A 207 -3.01 -3.86 30.31
CA GLY A 207 -2.34 -3.16 31.39
C GLY A 207 -2.79 -1.71 31.58
N ARG A 208 -1.87 -0.87 32.08
CA ARG A 208 -2.10 0.58 32.19
C ARG A 208 -2.29 1.15 30.80
N CYS A 209 -3.47 1.74 30.55
CA CYS A 209 -3.78 2.35 29.27
C CYS A 209 -2.87 3.56 29.04
N SER A 210 -2.14 3.55 27.93
CA SER A 210 -1.36 4.67 27.42
C SER A 210 -1.90 5.12 26.06
N HIS A 211 -1.37 6.22 25.56
CA HIS A 211 -1.69 6.74 24.25
C HIS A 211 -0.41 7.15 23.52
N ARG A 212 -0.41 7.01 22.21
CA ARG A 212 0.66 7.49 21.35
C ARG A 212 0.09 8.19 20.13
N ILE A 213 0.69 9.31 19.77
CA ILE A 213 0.34 10.02 18.55
C ILE A 213 1.21 9.49 17.43
N VAL A 214 0.58 8.97 16.38
CA VAL A 214 1.24 8.35 15.23
C VAL A 214 0.67 8.96 13.96
N GLN A 215 1.53 9.17 12.97
CA GLN A 215 1.10 9.53 11.62
C GLN A 215 0.83 8.24 10.82
N VAL A 216 -0.41 8.09 10.34
CA VAL A 216 -0.85 6.92 9.57
C VAL A 216 -1.30 7.33 8.19
N ASN A 217 -1.09 6.46 7.21
CA ASN A 217 -1.62 6.67 5.87
C ASN A 217 -3.10 6.30 5.82
N GLY A 218 -3.84 6.92 4.90
CA GLY A 218 -5.24 6.57 4.65
C GLY A 218 -5.47 5.07 4.36
N SER A 219 -4.46 4.37 3.81
CA SER A 219 -4.49 2.92 3.56
C SER A 219 -4.49 2.06 4.83
N GLU A 220 -3.98 2.58 5.94
CA GLU A 220 -3.84 1.87 7.21
C GLU A 220 -5.10 1.97 8.08
N ILE A 221 -6.02 2.86 7.72
CA ILE A 221 -7.34 3.00 8.35
C ILE A 221 -8.25 1.90 7.83
N ARG A 222 -8.66 0.98 8.71
CA ARG A 222 -9.46 -0.19 8.33
C ARG A 222 -10.96 0.03 8.46
N ALA A 223 -11.38 0.75 9.50
CA ALA A 223 -12.80 1.01 9.77
C ALA A 223 -13.01 2.40 10.34
N ILE A 224 -14.13 3.02 9.98
CA ILE A 224 -14.55 4.34 10.47
C ILE A 224 -15.77 4.12 11.36
N SER A 225 -15.69 4.55 12.63
CA SER A 225 -16.82 4.47 13.55
C SER A 225 -17.78 5.63 13.35
N VAL A 226 -19.05 5.42 13.70
CA VAL A 226 -20.06 6.49 13.72
C VAL A 226 -19.79 7.49 14.85
N ARG A 227 -19.15 7.04 15.94
CA ARG A 227 -18.90 7.87 17.13
C ARG A 227 -17.82 8.92 16.87
N GLN A 228 -18.14 10.16 17.24
CA GLN A 228 -17.21 11.29 17.25
C GLN A 228 -17.05 11.80 18.68
N MET A 229 -15.80 11.89 19.13
CA MET A 229 -15.46 12.43 20.44
C MET A 229 -15.25 13.94 20.33
N LYS A 230 -15.87 14.70 21.24
CA LYS A 230 -15.62 16.15 21.36
C LYS A 230 -14.31 16.35 22.10
N VAL A 231 -13.24 16.58 21.35
CA VAL A 231 -11.88 16.74 21.88
C VAL A 231 -11.22 17.93 21.21
N ASP A 232 -10.52 18.76 21.99
CA ASP A 232 -9.71 19.86 21.47
C ASP A 232 -8.43 19.31 20.83
N THR A 233 -8.51 18.92 19.55
CA THR A 233 -7.40 18.24 18.87
C THR A 233 -6.15 19.11 18.73
N SER A 234 -6.31 20.42 18.51
CA SER A 234 -5.20 21.37 18.42
C SER A 234 -4.38 21.42 19.71
N LYS A 235 -5.03 21.53 20.87
CA LYS A 235 -4.35 21.57 22.17
C LYS A 235 -3.58 20.28 22.46
N ILE A 236 -4.12 19.13 22.06
CA ILE A 236 -3.44 17.84 22.21
C ILE A 236 -2.17 17.78 21.36
N ILE A 237 -2.26 18.22 20.11
CA ILE A 237 -1.11 18.26 19.19
C ILE A 237 -0.04 19.24 19.72
N ASP A 238 -0.46 20.42 20.19
CA ASP A 238 0.46 21.44 20.72
C ASP A 238 1.15 20.98 22.02
N ASP A 239 0.41 20.36 22.94
CA ASP A 239 0.96 19.76 24.16
C ASP A 239 1.94 18.62 23.84
N HIS A 240 1.60 17.77 22.86
CA HIS A 240 2.49 16.72 22.39
C HIS A 240 3.79 17.29 21.78
N LYS A 241 3.68 18.27 20.86
CA LYS A 241 4.83 18.96 20.27
C LYS A 241 5.70 19.63 21.33
N LYS A 242 5.10 20.24 22.34
CA LYS A 242 5.83 20.84 23.47
C LYS A 242 6.69 19.79 24.19
N ARG A 243 6.16 18.60 24.47
CA ARG A 243 6.89 17.52 25.16
C ARG A 243 7.96 16.84 24.35
N MET A 244 7.89 16.93 23.03
CA MET A 244 8.99 16.48 22.18
C MET A 244 10.26 17.32 22.40
N LEU A 245 10.14 18.53 22.95
CA LEU A 245 11.29 19.32 23.37
C LEU A 245 11.88 18.74 24.66
N PRO A 246 13.21 18.50 24.73
CA PRO A 246 13.85 17.87 25.90
C PRO A 246 13.52 18.54 27.24
N ARG A 247 13.34 19.87 27.23
CA ARG A 247 13.00 20.66 28.42
C ARG A 247 11.62 20.35 29.01
N PHE A 248 10.63 19.97 28.18
CA PHE A 248 9.24 19.80 28.60
C PHE A 248 8.79 18.34 28.57
N ARG A 249 9.72 17.39 28.38
CA ARG A 249 9.41 15.95 28.25
C ARG A 249 8.60 15.39 29.43
N ASN A 250 8.79 15.94 30.62
CA ASN A 250 8.14 15.50 31.86
C ASN A 250 6.95 16.39 32.27
N ASP A 251 6.51 17.35 31.44
CA ASP A 251 5.34 18.17 31.75
C ASP A 251 4.06 17.31 31.74
N LEU A 252 3.21 17.50 32.76
CA LEU A 252 1.92 16.81 32.87
C LEU A 252 0.90 17.31 31.83
N PRO A 253 -0.03 16.45 31.36
CA PRO A 253 -1.06 16.83 30.40
C PRO A 253 -2.08 17.79 30.98
N GLY A 254 -2.40 18.81 30.18
CA GLY A 254 -3.46 19.75 30.48
C GLY A 254 -3.12 20.80 31.54
N LYS A 255 -1.83 21.14 31.77
CA LYS A 255 -1.51 22.38 32.50
C LYS A 255 -2.10 23.56 31.70
N ARG A 256 -3.22 24.10 32.17
CA ARG A 256 -3.75 25.37 31.67
C ARG A 256 -2.70 26.46 31.95
N PRO A 257 -2.52 27.44 31.05
CA PRO A 257 -1.81 28.67 31.39
C PRO A 257 -2.48 29.38 32.57
#